data_AF-A0A328BZH4-F1
#
_entry.id   AF-A0A328BZH4-F1
#
_cell.length_a   1.000
_cell.length_b   1.000
_cell.length_c   1.000
_cell.angle_alpha   90.00
_cell.angle_beta   90.00
_cell.angle_gamma   90.00
#
_symmetry.space_group_name_H-M   'P 1'
#
loop_
_entity.id
_entity.type
_entity.pdbx_description
1 polymer ?
#
loop_
_entity_poly.entity_id
_entity_poly.type
_entity_poly.pdbx_seq_one_letter_code
_entity_poly.pdbx_strand_id
1 'polypeptide(L)'
;MSYYEQDTKRIEQLACDLFNQIGIKCFLNNLESITDVDIKTENDFKIDVQFSKNFDRYGDYRLDIISAYKSDSLGQAGYLNQNKPIYKYDANLRFIENFDKKFNVKTTKPGKIFQNGYLDALIIFFYNGSVIHKDDSNLNKILIIRKDDLINFLKNNKEFLFEKIKLNNKQGNGLADVHGSAFIPINAEYLVKQTGCIFTTLNDFLSEGPNIQKYLFSNRLS
;
A
#
# COMPACT_ATOMS: atom_id res chain seq x y z
N MET A 1 -23.21 -4.43 1.81
CA MET A 1 -21.93 -3.72 1.86
C MET A 1 -21.14 -4.34 3.00
N SER A 2 -19.97 -4.90 2.73
CA SER A 2 -19.17 -5.57 3.75
C SER A 2 -18.67 -4.55 4.79
N TYR A 3 -18.35 -5.00 6.01
CA TYR A 3 -17.79 -4.11 7.05
C TYR A 3 -16.49 -3.42 6.56
N TYR A 4 -15.71 -4.13 5.73
CA TYR A 4 -14.50 -3.60 5.11
C TYR A 4 -14.77 -2.45 4.13
N GLU A 5 -15.85 -2.53 3.34
CA GLU A 5 -16.25 -1.46 2.42
C GLU A 5 -16.72 -0.20 3.17
N GLN A 6 -17.34 -0.37 4.36
CA GLN A 6 -17.75 0.75 5.21
C GLN A 6 -16.55 1.43 5.86
N ASP A 7 -15.61 0.64 6.39
CA ASP A 7 -14.35 1.17 6.94
C ASP A 7 -13.60 1.95 5.87
N THR A 8 -13.40 1.36 4.68
CA THR A 8 -12.67 1.98 3.57
C THR A 8 -13.20 3.37 3.23
N LYS A 9 -14.50 3.48 2.92
CA LYS A 9 -15.13 4.78 2.58
C LYS A 9 -15.00 5.81 3.70
N ARG A 10 -15.13 5.37 4.96
CA ARG A 10 -15.01 6.27 6.12
C ARG A 10 -13.59 6.79 6.27
N ILE A 11 -12.58 5.93 6.08
CA ILE A 11 -11.17 6.33 6.15
C ILE A 11 -10.79 7.25 4.98
N GLU A 12 -11.31 7.00 3.78
CA GLU A 12 -11.15 7.89 2.62
C GLU A 12 -11.71 9.29 2.93
N GLN A 13 -12.91 9.36 3.51
CA GLN A 13 -13.49 10.64 3.92
C GLN A 13 -12.64 11.32 5.01
N LEU A 14 -12.21 10.59 6.04
CA LEU A 14 -11.34 11.11 7.09
C LEU A 14 -10.05 11.71 6.52
N ALA A 15 -9.39 10.99 5.61
CA ALA A 15 -8.17 11.46 4.97
C ALA A 15 -8.41 12.76 4.18
N CYS A 16 -9.51 12.82 3.43
CA CYS A 16 -9.92 14.02 2.70
C CYS A 16 -10.16 15.21 3.65
N ASP A 17 -10.88 14.99 4.75
CA ASP A 17 -11.18 16.02 5.74
C ASP A 17 -9.91 16.54 6.43
N LEU A 18 -8.99 15.63 6.80
CA LEU A 18 -7.71 15.99 7.41
C LEU A 18 -6.83 16.82 6.47
N PHE A 19 -6.71 16.42 5.21
CA PHE A 19 -5.96 17.20 4.21
C PHE A 19 -6.57 18.59 4.01
N ASN A 20 -7.90 18.69 3.91
CA ASN A 20 -8.58 19.99 3.79
C ASN A 20 -8.35 20.88 5.03
N GLN A 21 -8.36 20.31 6.24
CA GLN A 21 -8.08 21.05 7.48
C GLN A 21 -6.67 21.63 7.54
N ILE A 22 -5.68 20.96 6.95
CA ILE A 22 -4.30 21.47 6.87
C ILE A 22 -4.03 22.32 5.62
N GLY A 23 -5.08 22.71 4.88
CA GLY A 23 -4.98 23.59 3.71
C GLY A 23 -4.61 22.90 2.40
N ILE A 24 -4.64 21.56 2.34
CA ILE A 24 -4.45 20.79 1.10
C ILE A 24 -5.84 20.46 0.53
N LYS A 25 -6.30 21.28 -0.41
CA LYS A 25 -7.60 21.08 -1.06
C LYS A 25 -7.64 19.77 -1.83
N CYS A 26 -8.53 18.86 -1.42
CA CYS A 26 -8.71 17.56 -2.05
C CYS A 26 -10.15 17.07 -1.97
N PHE A 27 -10.46 16.06 -2.78
CA PHE A 27 -11.77 15.43 -2.91
C PHE A 27 -11.64 13.93 -3.18
N LEU A 28 -12.70 13.19 -2.85
CA LEU A 28 -12.83 11.79 -3.23
C LEU A 28 -12.92 11.66 -4.76
N ASN A 29 -12.10 10.80 -5.34
CA ASN A 29 -11.96 10.65 -6.79
C ASN A 29 -12.55 9.32 -7.31
N ASN A 30 -12.85 8.38 -6.43
CA ASN A 30 -13.35 7.04 -6.76
C ASN A 30 -14.89 6.90 -6.72
N LEU A 31 -15.65 8.02 -6.76
CA LEU A 31 -17.10 8.04 -6.60
C LEU A 31 -17.85 7.35 -7.77
N GLU A 32 -17.36 7.55 -9.00
CA GLU A 32 -17.93 6.94 -10.21
C GLU A 32 -17.23 5.62 -10.58
N SER A 33 -15.92 5.53 -10.32
CA SER A 33 -15.08 4.37 -10.60
C SER A 33 -14.30 3.97 -9.37
N ILE A 34 -14.66 2.82 -8.77
CA ILE A 34 -13.96 2.23 -7.61
C ILE A 34 -12.51 1.80 -7.93
N THR A 35 -12.12 1.86 -9.21
CA THR A 35 -10.76 1.50 -9.65
C THR A 35 -9.83 2.69 -9.73
N ASP A 36 -10.38 3.90 -9.60
CA ASP A 36 -9.61 5.12 -9.56
C ASP A 36 -8.90 5.25 -8.21
N VAL A 37 -7.93 6.16 -8.14
CA VAL A 37 -7.29 6.48 -6.86
C VAL A 37 -8.31 7.14 -5.92
N ASP A 38 -8.15 6.92 -4.62
CA ASP A 38 -9.19 7.28 -3.65
C ASP A 38 -9.33 8.80 -3.49
N ILE A 39 -8.22 9.51 -3.34
CA ILE A 39 -8.20 10.97 -3.16
C ILE A 39 -7.39 11.65 -4.25
N LYS A 40 -7.90 12.80 -4.72
CA LYS A 40 -7.20 13.69 -5.64
C LYS A 40 -7.21 15.11 -5.11
N THR A 41 -6.07 15.80 -5.21
CA THR A 41 -5.96 17.23 -4.89
C THR A 41 -6.38 18.09 -6.07
N GLU A 42 -6.61 19.39 -5.84
CA GLU A 42 -6.91 20.35 -6.92
C GLU A 42 -5.82 20.40 -8.01
N ASN A 43 -4.58 20.05 -7.68
CA ASN A 43 -3.43 20.02 -8.59
C ASN A 43 -3.16 18.63 -9.20
N ASP A 44 -4.16 17.76 -9.28
CA ASP A 44 -4.06 16.38 -9.80
C ASP A 44 -3.00 15.52 -9.10
N PHE A 45 -2.72 15.81 -7.83
CA PHE A 45 -1.91 14.92 -6.98
C PHE A 45 -2.79 13.80 -6.44
N LYS A 46 -2.42 12.54 -6.72
CA LYS A 46 -3.21 11.33 -6.50
C LYS A 46 -2.74 10.59 -5.25
N ILE A 47 -3.64 10.35 -4.30
CA ILE A 47 -3.34 9.74 -3.00
C ILE A 47 -4.24 8.53 -2.78
N ASP A 48 -3.64 7.37 -2.55
CA ASP A 48 -4.34 6.12 -2.21
C ASP A 48 -4.36 5.97 -0.68
N VAL A 49 -5.52 5.62 -0.17
CA VAL A 49 -5.83 5.61 1.25
C VAL A 49 -5.88 4.18 1.74
N GLN A 50 -5.09 3.89 2.77
CA GLN A 50 -5.01 2.55 3.34
C GLN A 50 -5.14 2.61 4.86
N PHE A 51 -5.44 1.47 5.45
CA PHE A 51 -5.41 1.33 6.90
C PHE A 51 -4.86 -0.04 7.31
N SER A 52 -4.28 -0.08 8.50
CA SER A 52 -3.82 -1.30 9.17
C SER A 52 -4.49 -1.42 10.54
N LYS A 53 -4.90 -2.65 10.90
CA LYS A 53 -5.50 -2.98 12.20
C LYS A 53 -4.51 -3.81 13.02
N ASN A 54 -4.61 -3.76 14.34
CA ASN A 54 -3.68 -4.39 15.28
C ASN A 54 -2.24 -3.87 15.12
N PHE A 55 -2.08 -2.56 14.94
CA PHE A 55 -0.76 -1.94 14.81
C PHE A 55 0.12 -2.19 16.03
N ASP A 56 -0.47 -2.20 17.23
CA ASP A 56 0.16 -2.57 18.50
C ASP A 56 0.80 -3.97 18.49
N ARG A 57 0.28 -4.88 17.66
CA ARG A 57 0.79 -6.25 17.54
C ARG A 57 1.76 -6.43 16.37
N TYR A 58 1.43 -5.90 15.20
CA TYR A 58 2.17 -6.21 13.97
C TYR A 58 3.10 -5.08 13.52
N GLY A 59 2.79 -3.84 13.89
CA GLY A 59 3.60 -2.67 13.54
C GLY A 59 3.77 -2.46 12.04
N ASP A 60 2.99 -3.15 11.21
CA ASP A 60 3.20 -3.24 9.77
C ASP A 60 2.01 -2.73 8.97
N TYR A 61 2.29 -2.37 7.72
CA TYR A 61 1.28 -2.22 6.69
C TYR A 61 1.58 -3.18 5.54
N ARG A 62 0.53 -3.47 4.79
CA ARG A 62 0.57 -4.35 3.64
C ARG A 62 0.88 -3.54 2.38
N LEU A 63 2.08 -3.71 1.84
CA LEU A 63 2.43 -3.14 0.55
C LEU A 63 2.05 -4.08 -0.60
N ASP A 64 1.02 -3.75 -1.36
CA ASP A 64 0.60 -4.52 -2.52
C ASP A 64 1.58 -4.34 -3.70
N ILE A 65 2.30 -5.42 -4.01
CA ILE A 65 3.30 -5.44 -5.10
C ILE A 65 2.75 -6.07 -6.38
N ILE A 66 1.78 -6.99 -6.27
CA ILE A 66 1.15 -7.68 -7.40
C ILE A 66 -0.35 -7.70 -7.18
N SER A 67 -1.11 -7.05 -8.05
CA SER A 67 -2.57 -7.00 -7.97
C SER A 67 -3.22 -8.25 -8.57
N ALA A 68 -2.62 -8.83 -9.62
CA ALA A 68 -3.09 -10.06 -10.23
C ALA A 68 -1.95 -10.86 -10.87
N TYR A 69 -1.93 -12.17 -10.63
CA TYR A 69 -1.13 -13.14 -11.37
C TYR A 69 -1.96 -14.41 -11.66
N LYS A 70 -1.49 -15.18 -12.65
CA LYS A 70 -2.02 -16.50 -12.99
C LYS A 70 -0.94 -17.57 -12.78
N SER A 71 -1.34 -18.75 -12.33
CA SER A 71 -0.42 -19.91 -12.33
C SER A 71 -0.24 -20.40 -13.77
N ASP A 72 1.00 -20.66 -14.18
CA ASP A 72 1.30 -21.15 -15.53
C ASP A 72 0.97 -22.65 -15.72
N SER A 73 0.64 -23.37 -14.64
CA SER A 73 0.30 -24.79 -14.67
C SER A 73 -1.03 -25.06 -13.94
N LEU A 74 -2.00 -25.62 -14.67
CA LEU A 74 -3.24 -26.26 -14.21
C LEU A 74 -3.57 -26.10 -12.70
N GLY A 75 -4.28 -25.02 -12.37
CA GLY A 75 -5.23 -25.00 -11.25
C GLY A 75 -4.69 -24.95 -9.82
N GLN A 76 -3.37 -24.89 -9.58
CA GLN A 76 -2.87 -24.70 -8.21
C GLN A 76 -1.87 -23.55 -8.17
N ALA A 77 -2.30 -22.46 -7.52
CA ALA A 77 -1.40 -21.38 -7.11
C ALA A 77 -0.45 -21.93 -6.05
N GLY A 78 0.71 -22.46 -6.49
CA GLY A 78 2.00 -22.43 -5.79
C GLY A 78 2.13 -22.88 -4.33
N TYR A 79 1.09 -23.37 -3.68
CA TYR A 79 1.20 -24.15 -2.45
C TYR A 79 1.48 -25.59 -2.90
N LEU A 80 2.46 -26.24 -2.27
CA LEU A 80 2.88 -27.62 -2.51
C LEU A 80 3.93 -27.81 -3.64
N ASN A 81 5.12 -27.26 -3.42
CA ASN A 81 6.31 -28.10 -3.67
C ASN A 81 7.38 -27.72 -2.64
N GLN A 82 7.37 -28.42 -1.51
CA GLN A 82 8.36 -28.28 -0.43
C GLN A 82 9.80 -28.63 -0.89
N ASN A 83 9.96 -29.11 -2.12
CA ASN A 83 11.22 -29.55 -2.71
C ASN A 83 11.72 -28.65 -3.85
N LYS A 84 11.15 -27.46 -4.08
CA LYS A 84 11.72 -26.51 -5.04
C LYS A 84 13.02 -25.91 -4.48
N PRO A 85 14.08 -25.77 -5.29
CA PRO A 85 15.29 -25.08 -4.87
C PRO A 85 14.93 -23.66 -4.40
N ILE A 86 15.60 -23.19 -3.34
CA ILE A 86 15.44 -21.83 -2.83
C ILE A 86 15.84 -20.89 -3.96
N TYR A 87 14.84 -20.23 -4.57
CA TYR A 87 15.09 -19.20 -5.56
C TYR A 87 15.85 -18.06 -4.90
N LYS A 88 17.04 -17.75 -5.42
CA LYS A 88 17.81 -16.57 -5.02
C LYS A 88 17.44 -15.42 -5.95
N TYR A 89 17.29 -14.24 -5.37
CA TYR A 89 17.05 -13.01 -6.12
C TYR A 89 18.15 -12.81 -7.17
N ASP A 90 17.75 -12.57 -8.42
CA ASP A 90 18.63 -12.27 -9.54
C ASP A 90 18.61 -10.76 -9.78
N ALA A 91 19.73 -10.10 -9.49
CA ALA A 91 19.89 -8.66 -9.62
C ALA A 91 19.81 -8.15 -11.06
N ASN A 92 19.93 -9.03 -12.06
CA ASN A 92 19.81 -8.68 -13.48
C ASN A 92 18.36 -8.68 -13.98
N LEU A 93 17.43 -9.19 -13.17
CA LEU A 93 16.00 -9.23 -13.50
C LEU A 93 15.26 -8.10 -12.80
N ARG A 94 14.17 -7.64 -13.41
CA ARG A 94 13.22 -6.73 -12.75
C ARG A 94 12.56 -7.42 -11.56
N PHE A 95 12.02 -6.63 -10.64
CA PHE A 95 11.35 -7.16 -9.45
C PHE A 95 10.20 -8.13 -9.78
N ILE A 96 9.37 -7.76 -10.77
CA ILE A 96 8.24 -8.59 -11.21
C ILE A 96 8.72 -9.89 -11.89
N GLU A 97 9.83 -9.84 -12.62
CA GLU A 97 10.40 -11.04 -13.27
C GLU A 97 10.99 -12.01 -12.24
N ASN A 98 11.64 -11.47 -11.21
CA ASN A 98 12.05 -12.27 -10.04
C ASN A 98 10.84 -12.95 -9.40
N PHE A 99 9.75 -12.21 -9.18
CA PHE A 99 8.51 -12.73 -8.60
C PHE A 99 7.93 -13.88 -9.44
N ASP A 100 7.76 -13.65 -10.75
CA ASP A 100 7.22 -14.64 -11.69
C ASP A 100 8.06 -15.93 -11.68
N LYS A 101 9.40 -15.83 -11.65
CA LYS A 101 10.29 -16.98 -11.55
C LYS A 101 10.22 -17.70 -10.20
N LYS A 102 10.25 -16.96 -9.08
CA LYS A 102 10.21 -17.54 -7.72
C LYS A 102 8.94 -18.36 -7.50
N PHE A 103 7.81 -17.84 -7.94
CA PHE A 103 6.51 -18.45 -7.69
C PHE A 103 5.99 -19.30 -8.87
N ASN A 104 6.68 -19.28 -10.02
CA ASN A 104 6.27 -19.96 -11.25
C ASN A 104 4.85 -19.53 -11.68
N VAL A 105 4.69 -18.22 -11.81
CA VAL A 105 3.43 -17.55 -12.15
C VAL A 105 3.70 -16.50 -13.23
N LYS A 106 2.63 -16.05 -13.88
CA LYS A 106 2.65 -14.91 -14.78
C LYS A 106 1.89 -13.74 -14.19
N THR A 107 2.60 -12.66 -13.87
CA THR A 107 1.97 -11.41 -13.44
C THR A 107 1.19 -10.79 -14.58
N THR A 108 -0.10 -10.53 -14.35
CA THR A 108 -0.98 -9.86 -15.32
C THR A 108 -1.25 -8.41 -14.95
N LYS A 109 -1.20 -8.07 -13.66
CA LYS A 109 -1.37 -6.70 -13.17
C LYS A 109 -0.43 -6.42 -12.00
N PRO A 110 0.55 -5.50 -12.16
CA PRO A 110 1.40 -5.10 -11.06
C PRO A 110 0.64 -4.24 -10.04
N GLY A 111 1.18 -4.13 -8.82
CA GLY A 111 0.65 -3.24 -7.80
C GLY A 111 0.56 -1.79 -8.27
N LYS A 112 -0.40 -1.03 -7.70
CA LYS A 112 -0.70 0.39 -8.02
C LYS A 112 0.57 1.27 -8.03
N ILE A 113 1.44 1.00 -7.07
CA ILE A 113 2.74 1.63 -6.86
C ILE A 113 3.69 1.55 -8.08
N PHE A 114 3.55 0.55 -8.95
CA PHE A 114 4.37 0.38 -10.15
C PHE A 114 3.69 0.88 -11.43
N GLN A 115 2.45 1.38 -11.36
CA GLN A 115 1.71 1.87 -12.52
C GLN A 115 2.03 3.35 -12.77
N ASN A 116 2.43 3.69 -13.99
CA ASN A 116 2.81 5.06 -14.37
C ASN A 116 1.59 6.00 -14.32
N GLY A 117 1.75 7.18 -13.73
CA GLY A 117 0.69 8.20 -13.63
C GLY A 117 -0.53 7.84 -12.76
N TYR A 118 -0.52 6.67 -12.12
CA TYR A 118 -1.66 6.19 -11.34
C TYR A 118 -1.73 6.79 -9.93
N LEU A 119 -0.58 6.91 -9.25
CA LEU A 119 -0.46 7.28 -7.84
C LEU A 119 0.75 8.19 -7.62
N ASP A 120 0.62 9.17 -6.72
CA ASP A 120 1.72 10.03 -6.28
C ASP A 120 2.15 9.77 -4.83
N ALA A 121 1.21 9.46 -3.92
CA ALA A 121 1.52 9.12 -2.53
C ALA A 121 0.51 8.15 -1.91
N LEU A 122 0.89 7.59 -0.77
CA LEU A 122 0.02 6.81 0.10
C LEU A 122 -0.21 7.58 1.40
N ILE A 123 -1.43 7.49 1.93
CA ILE A 123 -1.71 7.78 3.34
C ILE A 123 -2.22 6.51 4.01
N ILE A 124 -1.59 6.13 5.12
CA ILE A 124 -1.90 4.90 5.85
C ILE A 124 -2.28 5.24 7.29
N PHE A 125 -3.46 4.80 7.72
CA PHE A 125 -3.97 4.96 9.08
C PHE A 125 -3.73 3.68 9.88
N PHE A 126 -3.04 3.79 11.01
CA PHE A 126 -2.70 2.66 11.86
C PHE A 126 -3.58 2.64 13.11
N TYR A 127 -4.44 1.65 13.20
CA TYR A 127 -5.36 1.45 14.32
C TYR A 127 -4.86 0.35 15.27
N ASN A 128 -4.99 0.59 16.57
CA ASN A 128 -4.74 -0.42 17.60
C ASN A 128 -5.93 -1.36 17.73
N GLY A 129 -5.66 -2.66 17.90
CA GLY A 129 -6.71 -3.68 17.96
C GLY A 129 -7.37 -4.01 16.62
N SER A 130 -8.29 -4.98 16.63
CA SER A 130 -8.81 -5.63 15.41
C SER A 130 -10.02 -4.93 14.78
N VAL A 131 -10.57 -3.90 15.43
CA VAL A 131 -11.77 -3.18 15.03
C VAL A 131 -11.44 -1.70 14.95
N ILE A 132 -11.98 -0.99 13.96
CA ILE A 132 -11.80 0.46 13.85
C ILE A 132 -12.97 1.13 14.57
N HIS A 133 -12.69 2.00 15.54
CA HIS A 133 -13.74 2.73 16.24
C HIS A 133 -14.25 3.89 15.37
N LYS A 134 -15.55 4.18 15.44
CA LYS A 134 -16.19 5.23 14.64
C LYS A 134 -15.69 6.63 14.97
N ASP A 135 -15.25 6.83 16.21
CA ASP A 135 -14.69 8.08 16.73
C ASP A 135 -13.18 8.18 16.54
N ASP A 136 -12.57 7.20 15.86
CA ASP A 136 -11.12 7.09 15.67
C ASP A 136 -10.30 7.09 16.97
N SER A 137 -10.91 6.78 18.11
CA SER A 137 -10.24 6.76 19.42
C SER A 137 -9.08 5.76 19.50
N ASN A 138 -9.06 4.76 18.62
CA ASN A 138 -7.97 3.79 18.50
C ASN A 138 -7.03 4.04 17.32
N LEU A 139 -7.14 5.18 16.62
CA LEU A 139 -6.14 5.63 15.65
C LEU A 139 -4.84 5.99 16.39
N ASN A 140 -3.76 5.28 16.11
CA ASN A 140 -2.48 5.47 16.78
C ASN A 140 -1.53 6.36 15.98
N LYS A 141 -1.38 6.06 14.67
CA LYS A 141 -0.44 6.75 13.79
C LYS A 141 -1.02 6.97 12.41
N ILE A 142 -0.54 8.01 11.76
CA ILE A 142 -0.77 8.30 10.35
C ILE A 142 0.60 8.33 9.66
N LEU A 143 0.74 7.58 8.57
CA LEU A 143 1.92 7.62 7.71
C LEU A 143 1.56 8.23 6.36
N ILE A 144 2.36 9.17 5.89
CA ILE A 144 2.28 9.68 4.52
C ILE A 144 3.62 9.41 3.84
N ILE A 145 3.58 8.69 2.73
CA ILE A 145 4.78 8.38 1.96
C ILE A 145 4.53 8.60 0.47
N ARG A 146 5.45 9.30 -0.18
CA ARG A 146 5.42 9.46 -1.63
C ARG A 146 5.81 8.17 -2.33
N LYS A 147 5.26 7.98 -3.53
CA LYS A 147 5.55 6.83 -4.38
C LYS A 147 7.04 6.72 -4.71
N ASP A 148 7.73 7.82 -4.99
CA ASP A 148 9.16 7.82 -5.32
C ASP A 148 10.02 7.37 -4.13
N ASP A 149 9.74 7.88 -2.93
CA ASP A 149 10.40 7.42 -1.70
C ASP A 149 10.19 5.92 -1.47
N LEU A 150 8.96 5.45 -1.66
CA LEU A 150 8.64 4.04 -1.52
C LEU A 150 9.33 3.16 -2.57
N ILE A 151 9.39 3.62 -3.83
CA ILE A 151 10.13 2.93 -4.89
C ILE A 151 11.64 2.91 -4.60
N ASN A 152 12.20 3.99 -4.08
CA ASN A 152 13.61 4.05 -3.69
C ASN A 152 13.91 3.11 -2.52
N PHE A 153 13.04 3.08 -1.51
CA PHE A 153 13.11 2.11 -0.42
C PHE A 153 13.09 0.66 -0.93
N LEU A 154 12.17 0.34 -1.85
CA LEU A 154 12.10 -0.99 -2.47
C LEU A 154 13.37 -1.35 -3.24
N LYS A 155 13.93 -0.41 -4.02
CA LYS A 155 15.17 -0.63 -4.78
C LYS A 155 16.35 -0.89 -3.86
N ASN A 156 16.49 -0.11 -2.80
CA ASN A 156 17.63 -0.20 -1.87
C ASN A 156 17.57 -1.46 -0.99
N ASN A 157 16.39 -2.03 -0.79
CA ASN A 157 16.16 -3.19 0.08
C ASN A 157 15.62 -4.42 -0.67
N LYS A 158 15.76 -4.45 -2.00
CA LYS A 158 15.06 -5.38 -2.89
C LYS A 158 15.24 -6.84 -2.50
N GLU A 159 16.46 -7.29 -2.21
CA GLU A 159 16.74 -8.69 -1.86
C GLU A 159 16.06 -9.10 -0.55
N PHE A 160 16.22 -8.28 0.49
CA PHE A 160 15.61 -8.52 1.79
C PHE A 160 14.08 -8.52 1.74
N LEU A 161 13.49 -7.55 1.03
CA LEU A 161 12.04 -7.42 0.92
C LEU A 161 11.44 -8.51 0.02
N PHE A 162 12.17 -8.98 -0.98
CA PHE A 162 11.73 -10.05 -1.86
C PHE A 162 11.55 -11.39 -1.14
N GLU A 163 12.32 -11.63 -0.07
CA GLU A 163 12.13 -12.81 0.79
C GLU A 163 10.90 -12.72 1.70
N LYS A 164 10.34 -11.52 1.88
CA LYS A 164 9.16 -11.30 2.73
C LYS A 164 7.83 -11.40 1.99
N ILE A 165 7.86 -11.59 0.66
CA ILE A 165 6.65 -11.64 -0.17
C ILE A 165 5.68 -12.70 0.35
N LYS A 166 4.43 -12.30 0.53
CA LYS A 166 3.31 -13.18 0.86
C LYS A 166 2.37 -13.27 -0.33
N LEU A 167 1.97 -14.49 -0.67
CA LEU A 167 0.93 -14.75 -1.65
C LEU A 167 -0.44 -14.70 -0.95
N ASN A 168 -1.42 -14.13 -1.62
CA ASN A 168 -2.82 -14.17 -1.24
C ASN A 168 -3.62 -14.86 -2.35
N ASN A 169 -4.10 -16.06 -2.06
CA ASN A 169 -4.90 -16.85 -3.00
C ASN A 169 -6.39 -16.51 -2.81
N LYS A 170 -6.97 -15.77 -3.77
CA LYS A 170 -8.37 -15.38 -3.74
C LYS A 170 -9.32 -16.60 -3.92
N GLN A 171 -8.95 -17.58 -4.74
CA GLN A 171 -9.74 -18.81 -4.90
C GLN A 171 -9.80 -19.65 -3.63
N GLY A 172 -8.68 -19.77 -2.91
CA GLY A 172 -8.63 -20.50 -1.63
C GLY A 172 -9.48 -19.88 -0.53
N ASN A 173 -9.85 -18.60 -0.69
CA ASN A 173 -10.68 -17.84 0.25
C ASN A 173 -12.14 -17.66 -0.24
N GLY A 174 -12.58 -18.45 -1.23
CA GLY A 174 -13.97 -18.44 -1.70
C GLY A 174 -14.35 -17.22 -2.56
N LEU A 175 -13.38 -16.44 -3.05
CA LEU A 175 -13.63 -15.34 -3.97
C LEU A 175 -13.69 -15.88 -5.41
N ALA A 176 -14.66 -15.40 -6.20
CA ALA A 176 -14.86 -15.80 -7.61
C ALA A 176 -13.69 -15.42 -8.54
N ASP A 177 -12.75 -14.61 -8.03
CA ASP A 177 -11.60 -14.08 -8.75
C ASP A 177 -10.50 -15.15 -8.85
N VAL A 178 -10.23 -15.63 -10.07
CA VAL A 178 -9.29 -16.74 -10.39
C VAL A 178 -7.82 -16.30 -10.27
N HIS A 179 -7.55 -15.06 -9.86
CA HIS A 179 -6.22 -14.48 -9.82
C HIS A 179 -5.66 -14.46 -8.40
N GLY A 180 -4.38 -14.81 -8.28
CA GLY A 180 -3.64 -14.57 -7.05
C GLY A 180 -3.17 -13.12 -6.96
N SER A 181 -2.89 -12.67 -5.75
CA SER A 181 -2.25 -11.37 -5.49
C SER A 181 -1.06 -11.56 -4.54
N ALA A 182 -0.17 -10.58 -4.46
CA ALA A 182 0.97 -10.65 -3.56
C ALA A 182 1.29 -9.29 -2.94
N PHE A 183 1.79 -9.36 -1.71
CA PHE A 183 2.13 -8.19 -0.91
C PHE A 183 3.40 -8.42 -0.09
N ILE A 184 3.96 -7.33 0.44
CA ILE A 184 5.06 -7.36 1.39
C ILE A 184 4.58 -6.72 2.70
N PRO A 185 4.66 -7.40 3.86
CA PRO A 185 4.46 -6.75 5.13
C PRO A 185 5.67 -5.85 5.45
N ILE A 186 5.42 -4.56 5.64
CA ILE A 186 6.44 -3.56 5.91
C ILE A 186 6.21 -2.98 7.31
N ASN A 187 7.17 -3.17 8.21
CA ASN A 187 7.16 -2.51 9.50
C ASN A 187 7.29 -0.99 9.32
N ALA A 188 6.35 -0.22 9.87
CA ALA A 188 6.26 1.22 9.68
C ALA A 188 7.48 1.96 10.25
N GLU A 189 7.92 1.59 11.46
CA GLU A 189 9.09 2.23 12.08
C GLU A 189 10.38 2.01 11.28
N TYR A 190 10.54 0.81 10.72
CA TYR A 190 11.65 0.51 9.83
C TYR A 190 11.58 1.35 8.55
N LEU A 191 10.40 1.45 7.92
CA LEU A 191 10.21 2.30 6.74
C LEU A 191 10.57 3.77 7.03
N VAL A 192 10.12 4.31 8.16
CA VAL A 192 10.40 5.68 8.59
C VAL A 192 11.90 5.92 8.77
N LYS A 193 12.63 4.95 9.36
CA LYS A 193 14.10 5.06 9.51
C LYS A 193 14.85 5.01 8.17
N GLN A 194 14.22 4.51 7.11
CA GLN A 194 14.84 4.34 5.80
C GLN A 194 14.38 5.36 4.76
N THR A 195 13.45 6.24 5.11
CA THR A 195 12.82 7.20 4.19
C THR A 195 12.62 8.55 4.86
N GLY A 196 12.23 9.57 4.08
CA GLY A 196 11.81 10.87 4.60
C GLY A 196 10.30 10.97 4.82
N CYS A 197 9.60 9.84 4.95
CA CYS A 197 8.14 9.85 5.05
C CYS A 197 7.66 10.49 6.37
N ILE A 198 6.42 10.97 6.38
CA ILE A 198 5.81 11.53 7.59
C ILE A 198 5.18 10.40 8.38
N PHE A 199 5.44 10.35 9.68
CA PHE A 199 4.86 9.35 10.58
C PHE A 199 4.53 9.99 11.93
N THR A 200 3.25 10.26 12.12
CA THR A 200 2.78 11.25 13.09
C THR A 200 1.52 10.78 13.79
N THR A 201 1.10 11.46 14.85
CA THR A 201 -0.20 11.22 15.50
C THR A 201 -1.29 12.09 14.87
N LEU A 202 -2.57 11.83 15.16
CA LEU A 202 -3.66 12.68 14.65
C LEU A 202 -3.51 14.15 15.09
N ASN A 203 -3.13 14.39 16.35
CA ASN A 203 -2.94 15.75 16.88
C ASN A 203 -1.75 16.45 16.20
N ASP A 204 -0.65 15.72 16.03
CA ASP A 204 0.56 16.25 15.41
C ASP A 204 0.33 16.53 13.92
N PHE A 205 -0.41 15.67 13.20
CA PHE A 205 -0.77 15.83 11.79
C PHE A 205 -1.35 17.23 11.51
N LEU A 206 -2.30 17.68 12.35
CA LEU A 206 -2.96 18.97 12.17
C LEU A 206 -1.99 20.15 12.37
N SER A 207 -1.01 20.02 13.27
CA SER A 207 -0.01 21.06 13.50
C SER A 207 1.16 21.03 12.50
N GLU A 208 1.41 19.88 11.86
CA GLU A 208 2.46 19.68 10.87
C GLU A 208 2.05 20.01 9.43
N GLY A 209 0.87 20.60 9.23
CA GLY A 209 0.30 20.92 7.91
C GLY A 209 1.29 21.49 6.88
N PRO A 210 2.05 22.56 7.20
CA PRO A 210 3.06 23.10 6.29
C PRO A 210 4.18 22.12 5.91
N ASN A 211 4.60 21.27 6.84
CA ASN A 211 5.61 20.23 6.57
C ASN A 211 5.04 19.13 5.69
N ILE A 212 3.79 18.72 5.90
CA ILE A 212 3.07 17.76 5.06
C ILE A 212 2.95 18.29 3.63
N GLN A 213 2.53 19.54 3.48
CA GLN A 213 2.41 20.19 2.19
C GLN A 213 3.77 20.26 1.48
N LYS A 214 4.82 20.67 2.19
CA LYS A 214 6.18 20.72 1.66
C LYS A 214 6.67 19.34 1.23
N TYR A 215 6.45 18.30 2.04
CA TYR A 215 6.86 16.93 1.71
C TYR A 215 6.19 16.44 0.42
N LEU A 216 4.86 16.57 0.32
CA LEU A 216 4.08 16.10 -0.83
C LEU A 216 4.41 16.85 -2.13
N PHE A 217 4.68 18.16 -2.07
CA PHE A 217 4.78 18.99 -3.27
C PHE A 217 6.18 19.54 -3.58
N SER A 218 7.18 19.32 -2.73
CA SER A 218 8.57 19.62 -3.07
C SER A 218 9.01 18.76 -4.27
N ASN A 219 9.60 19.36 -5.30
CA ASN A 219 9.98 18.74 -6.59
C ASN A 219 8.92 18.71 -7.70
N ARG A 220 7.77 19.40 -7.59
CA ARG A 220 6.89 19.69 -8.75
C ARG A 220 7.10 21.09 -9.37
N LEU A 221 8.12 21.82 -8.93
CA LEU A 221 8.55 23.12 -9.48
C LEU A 221 9.81 23.01 -10.37
N SER A 222 9.96 21.91 -11.11
CA SER A 222 10.98 21.77 -12.16
C SER A 222 10.33 21.48 -13.49
#